data_AF-A0A2M8NYE4-F1
#
_entry.id   AF-A0A2M8NYE4-F1
#
_cell.length_a   1.000
_cell.length_b   1.000
_cell.length_c   1.000
_cell.angle_alpha   90.00
_cell.angle_beta   90.00
_cell.angle_gamma   90.00
#
_symmetry.space_group_name_H-M   'P 1'
#
loop_
_entity.id
_entity.type
_entity.pdbx_description
1 polymer ?
#
loop_
_entity_poly.entity_id
_entity_poly.type
_entity_poly.pdbx_seq_one_letter_code
_entity_poly.pdbx_strand_id
1 'polypeptide(L)'
;MNPHAWLLRVIFGVALLFGNEILLWQDPNFHSIPEWGLLLAGYIAISAILLDLAVRYRVNDSYMAMLMTCIGALLIGLLLNPQVMLADFPRHLLTRVIGASAFITLEMWGLFLALMGGHIARYRRNFIGFALAIGFNWGVWARYAYNLNGWSSASASVGDMTRLAGICLMVIVLGMVVWRGRYQTSDTPLMLRMGVIEWSLMGVILTGIFLIQAVGDIYAGSEIGVSLILIFLCWLGLWSQRPDKGKMLMDAHFPPIIPPIAWLIGALGVFISGTILGYGLPLITPSGFSQLYLLELAFAGIGFVWLPLVASVLAVRAFERQARKLDVL
;
A
#
# COMPACT_ATOMS: atom_id res chain seq x y z
N MET A 1 -11.04 13.17 19.05
CA MET A 1 -10.72 12.38 17.85
C MET A 1 -11.94 11.51 17.50
N ASN A 2 -12.34 11.41 16.23
CA ASN A 2 -13.49 10.59 15.84
C ASN A 2 -13.11 9.09 15.86
N PRO A 3 -13.74 8.25 16.71
CA PRO A 3 -13.36 6.83 16.84
C PRO A 3 -13.57 6.02 15.56
N HIS A 4 -14.55 6.39 14.72
CA HIS A 4 -14.84 5.70 13.46
C HIS A 4 -13.73 5.96 12.43
N ALA A 5 -13.25 7.20 12.36
CA ALA A 5 -12.14 7.57 11.50
C ALA A 5 -10.87 6.81 11.91
N TRP A 6 -10.58 6.71 13.21
CA TRP A 6 -9.43 5.96 13.71
C TRP A 6 -9.50 4.46 13.44
N LEU A 7 -10.68 3.85 13.55
CA LEU A 7 -10.85 2.45 13.20
C LEU A 7 -10.53 2.20 11.70
N LEU A 8 -10.99 3.06 10.79
CA LEU A 8 -10.64 2.96 9.38
C LEU A 8 -9.14 3.18 9.11
N ARG A 9 -8.50 4.12 9.84
CA ARG A 9 -7.05 4.32 9.78
C ARG A 9 -6.30 3.06 10.24
N VAL A 10 -6.74 2.43 11.32
CA VAL A 10 -6.15 1.17 11.81
C VAL A 10 -6.34 0.05 10.79
N ILE A 11 -7.54 -0.15 10.25
CA ILE A 11 -7.83 -1.19 9.25
C ILE A 11 -6.95 -0.99 8.01
N PHE A 12 -6.85 0.24 7.50
CA PHE A 12 -5.99 0.52 6.35
C PHE A 12 -4.50 0.37 6.70
N GLY A 13 -4.08 0.75 7.92
CA GLY A 13 -2.71 0.53 8.40
C GLY A 13 -2.33 -0.95 8.46
N VAL A 14 -3.23 -1.81 8.95
CA VAL A 14 -3.02 -3.27 8.96
C VAL A 14 -2.99 -3.82 7.52
N ALA A 15 -3.80 -3.29 6.60
CA ALA A 15 -3.71 -3.65 5.19
C ALA A 15 -2.34 -3.26 4.58
N LEU A 16 -1.83 -2.07 4.88
CA LEU A 16 -0.51 -1.63 4.43
C LEU A 16 0.61 -2.52 4.98
N LEU A 17 0.55 -2.88 6.27
CA LEU A 17 1.47 -3.81 6.92
C LEU A 17 1.40 -5.19 6.26
N PHE A 18 0.19 -5.72 6.05
CA PHE A 18 0.00 -6.99 5.35
C PHE A 18 0.62 -6.98 3.96
N GLY A 19 0.39 -5.93 3.18
CA GLY A 19 0.99 -5.80 1.86
C GLY A 19 2.53 -5.73 1.93
N ASN A 20 3.06 -4.79 2.70
CA ASN A 20 4.48 -4.46 2.62
C ASN A 20 5.37 -5.42 3.43
N GLU A 21 4.92 -5.94 4.57
CA GLU A 21 5.72 -6.87 5.38
C GLU A 21 5.46 -8.33 4.99
N ILE A 22 4.19 -8.70 4.78
CA ILE A 22 3.79 -10.10 4.62
C ILE A 22 3.77 -10.50 3.14
N LEU A 23 3.10 -9.72 2.26
CA LEU A 23 3.06 -10.06 0.83
C LEU A 23 4.42 -9.89 0.14
N LEU A 24 5.18 -8.86 0.48
CA LEU A 24 6.55 -8.72 -0.03
C LEU A 24 7.58 -9.57 0.73
N TRP A 25 7.16 -10.23 1.81
CA TRP A 25 7.99 -11.12 2.62
C TRP A 25 9.31 -10.47 3.06
N GLN A 26 9.22 -9.39 3.85
CA GLN A 26 10.39 -8.67 4.39
C GLN A 26 10.98 -9.40 5.61
N ASP A 27 11.07 -10.74 5.54
CA ASP A 27 11.57 -11.59 6.62
C ASP A 27 10.86 -11.38 7.98
N PRO A 28 9.51 -11.49 8.02
CA PRO A 28 8.71 -11.12 9.20
C PRO A 28 9.04 -11.89 10.49
N ASN A 29 9.67 -13.05 10.37
CA ASN A 29 10.06 -13.88 11.51
C ASN A 29 11.27 -13.32 12.30
N PHE A 30 12.00 -12.36 11.73
CA PHE A 30 13.16 -11.74 12.38
C PHE A 30 12.79 -10.56 13.28
N HIS A 31 11.56 -10.06 13.19
CA HIS A 31 11.13 -8.94 14.00
C HIS A 31 10.85 -9.33 15.45
N SER A 32 11.48 -8.60 16.37
CA SER A 32 11.14 -8.67 17.79
C SER A 32 9.74 -8.09 18.05
N ILE A 33 9.13 -8.41 19.19
CA ILE A 33 7.81 -7.85 19.57
C ILE A 33 7.83 -6.31 19.60
N PRO A 34 8.86 -5.63 20.15
CA PRO A 34 8.96 -4.18 20.10
C PRO A 34 9.05 -3.63 18.66
N GLU A 35 9.78 -4.29 17.77
CA GLU A 35 9.86 -3.90 16.36
C GLU A 35 8.49 -4.02 15.68
N TRP A 36 7.75 -5.11 15.92
CA TRP A 36 6.38 -5.23 15.44
C TRP A 36 5.47 -4.10 15.94
N GLY A 37 5.63 -3.69 17.21
CA GLY A 37 4.92 -2.54 17.76
C GLY A 37 5.26 -1.24 17.03
N LEU A 38 6.54 -1.03 16.72
CA LEU A 38 7.03 0.13 15.98
C LEU A 38 6.50 0.15 14.54
N LEU A 39 6.59 -0.98 13.83
CA LEU A 39 6.06 -1.14 12.48
C LEU A 39 4.56 -0.88 12.45
N LEU A 40 3.79 -1.49 13.36
CA LEU A 40 2.35 -1.29 13.44
C LEU A 40 1.99 0.19 13.67
N ALA A 41 2.67 0.86 14.60
CA ALA A 41 2.47 2.29 14.84
C ALA A 41 2.80 3.14 13.60
N GLY A 42 3.90 2.82 12.91
CA GLY A 42 4.32 3.47 11.67
C GLY A 42 3.31 3.30 10.54
N TYR A 43 2.84 2.07 10.30
CA TYR A 43 1.83 1.80 9.28
C TYR A 43 0.49 2.48 9.57
N ILE A 44 0.06 2.56 10.84
CA ILE A 44 -1.14 3.31 11.24
C ILE A 44 -0.94 4.82 11.04
N ALA A 45 0.26 5.35 11.31
CA ALA A 45 0.54 6.76 11.08
C ALA A 45 0.54 7.12 9.59
N ILE A 46 1.18 6.28 8.77
CA ILE A 46 1.20 6.44 7.31
C ILE A 46 -0.22 6.30 6.76
N SER A 47 -1.00 5.31 7.19
CA SER A 47 -2.39 5.15 6.73
C SER A 47 -3.26 6.37 7.07
N ALA A 48 -3.08 6.96 8.26
CA ALA A 48 -3.77 8.19 8.65
C ALA A 48 -3.43 9.36 7.73
N ILE A 49 -2.14 9.52 7.40
CA ILE A 49 -1.67 10.51 6.43
C ILE A 49 -2.27 10.26 5.05
N LEU A 50 -2.20 9.02 4.53
CA LEU A 50 -2.73 8.70 3.21
C LEU A 50 -4.24 8.94 3.11
N LEU A 51 -5.02 8.56 4.13
CA LEU A 51 -6.46 8.82 4.16
C LEU A 51 -6.78 10.32 4.26
N ASP A 52 -6.00 11.09 5.02
CA ASP A 52 -6.13 12.55 5.03
C ASP A 52 -5.80 13.14 3.65
N LEU A 53 -4.71 12.70 3.00
CA LEU A 53 -4.33 13.14 1.66
C LEU A 53 -5.43 12.80 0.65
N ALA A 54 -6.00 11.60 0.72
CA ALA A 54 -7.09 11.16 -0.15
C ALA A 54 -8.27 12.14 -0.12
N VAL A 55 -8.66 12.58 1.09
CA VAL A 55 -9.79 13.48 1.31
C VAL A 55 -9.42 14.94 1.06
N ARG A 56 -8.27 15.39 1.57
CA ARG A 56 -7.80 16.78 1.48
C ARG A 56 -7.53 17.19 0.03
N TYR A 57 -6.92 16.28 -0.75
CA TYR A 57 -6.65 16.48 -2.17
C TYR A 57 -7.75 15.94 -3.08
N ARG A 58 -8.82 15.35 -2.51
CA ARG A 58 -9.98 14.83 -3.22
C ARG A 58 -9.59 13.86 -4.34
N VAL A 59 -8.77 12.87 -3.99
CA VAL A 59 -8.32 11.82 -4.89
C VAL A 59 -9.54 11.17 -5.55
N ASN A 60 -9.71 11.42 -6.84
CA ASN A 60 -10.91 11.10 -7.61
C ASN A 60 -10.67 10.09 -8.73
N ASP A 61 -9.41 9.71 -8.98
CA ASP A 61 -9.05 8.67 -9.94
C ASP A 61 -7.81 7.88 -9.54
N SER A 62 -7.48 6.89 -10.37
CA SER A 62 -6.34 5.99 -10.17
C SER A 62 -4.99 6.70 -10.23
N TYR A 63 -4.83 7.74 -11.06
CA TYR A 63 -3.54 8.43 -11.20
C TYR A 63 -3.20 9.27 -9.96
N MET A 64 -4.20 9.93 -9.36
CA MET A 64 -4.02 10.58 -8.07
C MET A 64 -3.78 9.55 -6.96
N ALA A 65 -4.46 8.40 -6.99
CA ALA A 65 -4.19 7.31 -6.05
C ALA A 65 -2.76 6.76 -6.20
N MET A 66 -2.23 6.68 -7.43
CA MET A 66 -0.85 6.29 -7.71
C MET A 66 0.18 7.25 -7.10
N LEU A 67 -0.06 8.56 -7.14
CA LEU A 67 0.82 9.53 -6.45
C LEU A 67 0.76 9.37 -4.92
N MET A 68 -0.45 9.28 -4.39
CA MET A 68 -0.67 9.12 -2.94
C MET A 68 -0.01 7.84 -2.41
N THR A 69 -0.20 6.72 -3.09
CA THR A 69 0.39 5.43 -2.71
C THR A 69 1.91 5.43 -2.91
N CYS A 70 2.44 6.16 -3.89
CA CYS A 70 3.89 6.39 -4.00
C CYS A 70 4.45 7.19 -2.82
N ILE A 71 3.74 8.21 -2.31
CA ILE A 71 4.13 8.90 -1.06
C ILE A 71 4.17 7.90 0.10
N GLY A 72 3.14 7.06 0.22
CA GLY A 72 3.06 6.01 1.23
C GLY A 72 4.25 5.05 1.18
N ALA A 73 4.55 4.53 0.00
CA ALA A 73 5.68 3.63 -0.21
C ALA A 73 7.04 4.28 0.07
N LEU A 74 7.24 5.53 -0.34
CA LEU A 74 8.46 6.27 -0.01
C LEU A 74 8.62 6.48 1.50
N LEU A 75 7.52 6.75 2.23
CA LEU A 75 7.54 6.83 3.69
C LEU A 75 7.81 5.47 4.34
N ILE A 76 7.21 4.39 3.83
CA ILE A 76 7.45 3.02 4.33
C ILE A 76 8.91 2.63 4.10
N GLY A 77 9.43 2.78 2.88
CA GLY A 77 10.81 2.46 2.54
C GLY A 77 11.82 3.31 3.30
N LEU A 78 11.54 4.60 3.50
CA LEU A 78 12.44 5.49 4.22
C LEU A 78 12.40 5.28 5.74
N LEU A 79 11.23 5.05 6.35
CA LEU A 79 11.09 5.08 7.81
C LEU A 79 10.99 3.69 8.43
N LEU A 80 10.27 2.77 7.77
CA LEU A 80 9.99 1.44 8.32
C LEU A 80 11.00 0.41 7.84
N ASN A 81 11.37 0.46 6.56
CA ASN A 81 12.28 -0.49 5.92
C ASN A 81 13.51 0.17 5.27
N PRO A 82 14.26 1.04 6.00
CA PRO A 82 15.41 1.74 5.43
C PRO A 82 16.52 0.78 4.97
N GLN A 83 16.69 -0.34 5.68
CA GLN A 83 17.63 -1.41 5.33
C GLN A 83 17.42 -1.88 3.88
N VAL A 84 16.16 -2.05 3.47
CA VAL A 84 15.79 -2.59 2.15
C VAL A 84 15.96 -1.51 1.08
N MET A 85 15.53 -0.29 1.36
CA MET A 85 15.67 0.83 0.45
C MET A 85 17.15 1.17 0.18
N LEU A 86 17.98 1.14 1.21
CA LEU A 86 19.34 1.69 1.18
C LEU A 86 20.42 0.67 0.85
N ALA A 87 20.14 -0.64 0.98
CA ALA A 87 21.12 -1.70 0.70
C ALA A 87 21.76 -1.59 -0.70
N ASP A 88 21.04 -1.04 -1.68
CA ASP A 88 21.56 -0.84 -3.02
C ASP A 88 20.89 0.34 -3.72
N PHE A 89 21.20 1.52 -3.20
CA PHE A 89 20.70 2.79 -3.73
C PHE A 89 21.45 3.21 -5.02
N PRO A 90 20.77 3.69 -6.09
CA PRO A 90 19.33 4.01 -6.19
C PRO A 90 18.48 2.86 -6.75
N ARG A 91 19.06 1.69 -7.04
CA ARG A 91 18.34 0.59 -7.68
C ARG A 91 17.16 0.13 -6.85
N HIS A 92 17.34 -0.08 -5.53
CA HIS A 92 16.26 -0.52 -4.64
C HIS A 92 15.17 0.53 -4.43
N LEU A 93 15.50 1.82 -4.49
CA LEU A 93 14.48 2.88 -4.51
C LEU A 93 13.53 2.69 -5.70
N LEU A 94 14.08 2.43 -6.89
CA LEU A 94 13.26 2.24 -8.09
C LEU A 94 12.51 0.90 -8.07
N THR A 95 13.19 -0.22 -7.80
CA THR A 95 12.60 -1.55 -7.98
C THR A 95 11.80 -2.02 -6.76
N ARG A 96 12.26 -1.74 -5.54
CA ARG A 96 11.63 -2.22 -4.30
C ARG A 96 10.67 -1.21 -3.71
N VAL A 97 11.05 0.06 -3.64
CA VAL A 97 10.20 1.08 -3.02
C VAL A 97 9.13 1.57 -4.01
N ILE A 98 9.53 2.19 -5.12
CA ILE A 98 8.57 2.73 -6.11
C ILE A 98 7.93 1.59 -6.91
N GLY A 99 8.70 0.56 -7.26
CA GLY A 99 8.20 -0.61 -7.97
C GLY A 99 7.28 -1.47 -7.10
N ALA A 100 7.85 -2.26 -6.20
CA ALA A 100 7.09 -3.23 -5.42
C ALA A 100 6.19 -2.59 -4.34
N SER A 101 6.74 -1.76 -3.45
CA SER A 101 6.00 -1.19 -2.31
C SER A 101 4.89 -0.22 -2.74
N ALA A 102 5.12 0.65 -3.72
CA ALA A 102 4.04 1.53 -4.21
C ALA A 102 2.94 0.76 -4.92
N PHE A 103 3.29 -0.26 -5.72
CA PHE A 103 2.31 -1.14 -6.35
C PHE A 103 1.47 -1.89 -5.31
N ILE A 104 2.11 -2.53 -4.34
CA ILE A 104 1.41 -3.22 -3.25
C ILE A 104 0.57 -2.26 -2.41
N THR A 105 1.06 -1.04 -2.16
CA THR A 105 0.31 -0.01 -1.44
C THR A 105 -0.93 0.43 -2.23
N LEU A 106 -0.84 0.50 -3.57
CA LEU A 106 -2.00 0.71 -4.46
C LEU A 106 -2.98 -0.47 -4.43
N GLU A 107 -2.49 -1.71 -4.43
CA GLU A 107 -3.33 -2.91 -4.27
C GLU A 107 -4.04 -2.92 -2.91
N MET A 108 -3.35 -2.56 -1.82
CA MET A 108 -3.94 -2.46 -0.49
C MET A 108 -4.97 -1.32 -0.39
N TRP A 109 -4.74 -0.21 -1.09
CA TRP A 109 -5.73 0.86 -1.26
C TRP A 109 -6.97 0.35 -2.02
N GLY A 110 -6.77 -0.39 -3.12
CA GLY A 110 -7.84 -1.01 -3.89
C GLY A 110 -8.64 -2.03 -3.08
N LEU A 111 -7.96 -2.90 -2.31
CA LEU A 111 -8.55 -3.84 -1.35
C LEU A 111 -9.39 -3.09 -0.32
N PHE A 112 -8.83 -2.04 0.29
CA PHE A 112 -9.54 -1.22 1.27
C PHE A 112 -10.83 -0.61 0.69
N LEU A 113 -10.75 -0.03 -0.51
CA LEU A 113 -11.93 0.48 -1.22
C LEU A 113 -12.93 -0.65 -1.53
N ALA A 114 -12.48 -1.80 -2.03
CA ALA A 114 -13.36 -2.93 -2.35
C ALA A 114 -14.09 -3.48 -1.11
N LEU A 115 -13.42 -3.51 0.05
CA LEU A 115 -14.02 -3.92 1.33
C LEU A 115 -15.04 -2.89 1.84
N MET A 116 -14.85 -1.60 1.57
CA MET A 116 -15.85 -0.58 1.87
C MET A 116 -16.99 -0.54 0.83
N GLY A 117 -16.72 -0.94 -0.42
CA GLY A 117 -17.65 -0.89 -1.54
C GLY A 117 -18.37 -2.20 -1.82
N GLY A 118 -18.64 -3.04 -0.82
CA GLY A 118 -19.14 -4.41 -1.00
C GLY A 118 -20.50 -4.55 -1.71
N HIS A 119 -21.24 -3.44 -1.86
CA HIS A 119 -22.45 -3.37 -2.69
C HIS A 119 -22.15 -3.35 -4.20
N ILE A 120 -20.94 -2.97 -4.61
CA ILE A 120 -20.53 -2.81 -6.01
C ILE A 120 -20.11 -4.19 -6.56
N ALA A 121 -20.98 -4.78 -7.38
CA ALA A 121 -20.78 -6.13 -7.92
C ALA A 121 -19.47 -6.28 -8.72
N ARG A 122 -19.06 -5.24 -9.44
CA ARG A 122 -17.79 -5.21 -10.20
C ARG A 122 -16.57 -5.45 -9.29
N TYR A 123 -16.54 -4.82 -8.12
CA TYR A 123 -15.44 -5.01 -7.18
C TYR A 123 -15.44 -6.42 -6.62
N ARG A 124 -16.59 -6.97 -6.24
CA ARG A 124 -16.68 -8.37 -5.76
C ARG A 124 -16.14 -9.39 -6.77
N ARG A 125 -16.47 -9.23 -8.06
CA ARG A 125 -15.98 -10.13 -9.10
C ARG A 125 -14.46 -10.01 -9.30
N ASN A 126 -13.97 -8.78 -9.39
CA ASN A 126 -12.54 -8.52 -9.53
C ASN A 126 -11.77 -9.04 -8.30
N PHE A 127 -12.37 -8.92 -7.11
CA PHE A 127 -11.78 -9.36 -5.85
C PHE A 127 -11.34 -10.82 -5.87
N ILE A 128 -12.17 -11.73 -6.41
CA ILE A 128 -11.84 -13.16 -6.50
C ILE A 128 -10.68 -13.39 -7.48
N GLY A 129 -10.72 -12.74 -8.64
CA GLY A 129 -9.65 -12.87 -9.64
C GLY A 129 -8.30 -12.38 -9.11
N PHE A 130 -8.29 -11.23 -8.45
CA PHE A 130 -7.09 -10.69 -7.79
C PHE A 130 -6.65 -11.55 -6.61
N ALA A 131 -7.57 -12.10 -5.81
CA ALA A 131 -7.23 -13.00 -4.72
C ALA A 131 -6.44 -14.23 -5.23
N LEU A 132 -6.89 -14.85 -6.33
CA LEU A 132 -6.17 -15.98 -6.93
C LEU A 132 -4.79 -15.56 -7.44
N ALA A 133 -4.73 -14.47 -8.21
CA ALA A 133 -3.50 -14.01 -8.84
C ALA A 133 -2.47 -13.59 -7.78
N ILE A 134 -2.86 -12.79 -6.78
CA ILE A 134 -1.97 -12.34 -5.71
C ILE A 134 -1.55 -13.53 -4.86
N GLY A 135 -2.48 -14.42 -4.47
CA GLY A 135 -2.15 -15.63 -3.72
C GLY A 135 -1.12 -16.49 -4.45
N PHE A 136 -1.34 -16.76 -5.73
CA PHE A 136 -0.40 -17.53 -6.56
C PHE A 136 0.99 -16.90 -6.62
N ASN A 137 1.07 -15.62 -6.98
CA ASN A 137 2.36 -14.93 -7.08
C ASN A 137 3.06 -14.83 -5.72
N TRP A 138 2.30 -14.63 -4.64
CA TRP A 138 2.84 -14.61 -3.28
C TRP A 138 3.39 -15.96 -2.84
N GLY A 139 2.71 -17.06 -3.18
CA GLY A 139 3.20 -18.43 -2.94
C GLY A 139 4.56 -18.68 -3.58
N VAL A 140 4.73 -18.28 -4.85
CA VAL A 140 6.02 -18.36 -5.55
C VAL A 140 7.05 -17.41 -4.92
N TRP A 141 6.67 -16.16 -4.66
CA TRP A 141 7.55 -15.14 -4.11
C TRP A 141 8.10 -15.54 -2.75
N ALA A 142 7.25 -15.83 -1.76
CA ALA A 142 7.68 -16.15 -0.41
C ALA A 142 8.54 -17.43 -0.34
N ARG A 143 8.28 -18.42 -1.22
CA ARG A 143 9.11 -19.62 -1.30
C ARG A 143 10.52 -19.32 -1.82
N TYR A 144 10.66 -18.46 -2.81
CA TYR A 144 11.91 -18.31 -3.55
C TYR A 144 12.62 -16.96 -3.40
N ALA A 145 12.04 -15.97 -2.73
CA ALA A 145 12.60 -14.62 -2.60
C ALA A 145 14.01 -14.60 -1.99
N TYR A 146 14.33 -15.55 -1.11
CA TYR A 146 15.66 -15.72 -0.52
C TYR A 146 16.75 -16.04 -1.57
N ASN A 147 16.40 -16.55 -2.75
CA ASN A 147 17.37 -16.83 -3.82
C ASN A 147 17.83 -15.57 -4.57
N LEU A 148 17.09 -14.47 -4.48
CA LEU A 148 17.40 -13.24 -5.21
C LEU A 148 18.23 -12.25 -4.40
N ASN A 149 18.05 -12.27 -3.09
CA ASN A 149 18.29 -11.10 -2.28
C ASN A 149 18.95 -11.49 -0.95
N GLY A 150 19.98 -10.76 -0.53
CA GLY A 150 20.73 -11.05 0.70
C GLY A 150 20.01 -10.74 2.02
N TRP A 151 18.85 -10.08 1.95
CA TRP A 151 18.00 -9.74 3.10
C TRP A 151 17.09 -10.85 3.62
N SER A 152 16.92 -11.95 2.86
CA SER A 152 16.12 -13.09 3.29
C SER A 152 17.01 -14.31 3.41
N SER A 153 17.04 -14.90 4.60
CA SER A 153 18.02 -15.94 4.93
C SER A 153 17.53 -17.37 4.63
N ALA A 154 16.22 -17.57 4.45
CA ALA A 154 15.63 -18.89 4.25
C ALA A 154 14.30 -18.83 3.50
N SER A 155 13.91 -19.97 2.91
CA SER A 155 12.56 -20.16 2.36
C SER A 155 11.50 -20.00 3.46
N ALA A 156 10.45 -19.24 3.15
CA ALA A 156 9.26 -19.17 3.99
C ALA A 156 8.63 -20.55 4.15
N SER A 157 8.17 -20.91 5.35
CA SER A 157 7.30 -22.08 5.52
C SER A 157 5.85 -21.70 5.23
N VAL A 158 5.09 -22.59 4.58
CA VAL A 158 3.64 -22.37 4.33
C VAL A 158 2.88 -22.13 5.64
N GLY A 159 3.30 -22.77 6.73
CA GLY A 159 2.70 -22.60 8.05
C GLY A 159 2.87 -21.18 8.58
N ASP A 160 4.05 -20.58 8.44
CA ASP A 160 4.30 -19.22 8.90
C ASP A 160 3.59 -18.19 8.00
N MET A 161 3.64 -18.40 6.69
CA MET A 161 2.91 -17.58 5.71
C MET A 161 1.42 -17.51 6.05
N THR A 162 0.77 -18.68 6.17
CA THR A 162 -0.67 -18.75 6.43
C THR A 162 -1.05 -18.22 7.80
N ARG A 163 -0.20 -18.40 8.83
CA ARG A 163 -0.40 -17.84 10.17
C ARG A 163 -0.36 -16.31 10.16
N LEU A 164 0.70 -15.72 9.61
CA LEU A 164 0.88 -14.26 9.59
C LEU A 164 -0.18 -13.56 8.73
N ALA A 165 -0.45 -14.11 7.54
CA ALA A 165 -1.53 -13.63 6.68
C ALA A 165 -2.90 -13.78 7.35
N GLY A 166 -3.15 -14.93 7.99
CA GLY A 166 -4.39 -15.20 8.71
C GLY A 166 -4.65 -14.20 9.82
N ILE A 167 -3.63 -13.85 10.62
CA ILE A 167 -3.74 -12.84 11.68
C ILE A 167 -4.10 -11.47 11.09
N CYS A 168 -3.36 -11.00 10.08
CA CYS A 168 -3.62 -9.69 9.47
C CYS A 168 -5.02 -9.60 8.84
N LEU A 169 -5.39 -10.61 8.05
CA LEU A 169 -6.70 -10.67 7.39
C LEU A 169 -7.83 -10.78 8.39
N MET A 170 -7.66 -11.55 9.48
CA MET A 170 -8.63 -11.63 10.57
C MET A 170 -8.83 -10.26 11.22
N VAL A 171 -7.76 -9.52 11.53
CA VAL A 171 -7.85 -8.17 12.11
C VAL A 171 -8.57 -7.21 11.16
N ILE A 172 -8.29 -7.25 9.86
CA ILE A 172 -8.98 -6.43 8.85
C ILE A 172 -10.48 -6.76 8.83
N VAL A 173 -10.84 -8.04 8.74
CA VAL A 173 -12.24 -8.49 8.66
C VAL A 173 -12.99 -8.15 9.95
N LEU A 174 -12.42 -8.45 11.11
CA LEU A 174 -13.03 -8.13 12.41
C LEU A 174 -13.17 -6.62 12.60
N GLY A 175 -12.14 -5.84 12.25
CA GLY A 175 -12.18 -4.39 12.30
C GLY A 175 -13.32 -3.83 11.46
N MET A 176 -13.50 -4.35 10.24
CA MET A 176 -14.63 -4.00 9.38
C MET A 176 -15.96 -4.35 10.04
N VAL A 177 -16.13 -5.58 10.56
CA VAL A 177 -17.37 -6.02 11.24
C VAL A 177 -17.71 -5.13 12.43
N VAL A 178 -16.72 -4.82 13.28
CA VAL A 178 -16.88 -3.92 14.44
C VAL A 178 -17.28 -2.52 13.99
N TRP A 179 -16.65 -2.01 12.94
CA TRP A 179 -16.99 -0.70 12.37
C TRP A 179 -18.45 -0.65 11.92
N ARG A 180 -18.91 -1.67 11.18
CA ARG A 180 -20.31 -1.76 10.72
C ARG A 180 -21.31 -1.75 11.87
N GLY A 181 -20.99 -2.39 12.99
CA GLY A 181 -21.85 -2.39 14.18
C GLY A 181 -21.97 -1.03 14.88
N ARG A 182 -21.02 -0.12 14.65
CA ARG A 182 -20.96 1.22 15.25
C ARG A 182 -21.38 2.35 14.30
N TYR A 183 -21.67 2.01 13.05
CA TYR A 183 -21.91 2.95 11.97
C TYR A 183 -23.08 3.92 12.23
N GLN A 184 -22.89 5.18 11.81
CA GLN A 184 -23.93 6.21 11.79
C GLN A 184 -24.20 6.67 10.35
N THR A 185 -25.47 6.87 9.99
CA THR A 185 -25.91 7.24 8.63
C THR A 185 -25.35 8.57 8.09
N SER A 186 -24.71 9.36 8.96
CA SER A 186 -24.09 10.65 8.66
C SER A 186 -22.58 10.59 8.36
N ASP A 187 -21.95 9.41 8.41
CA ASP A 187 -20.51 9.29 8.17
C ASP A 187 -20.15 9.61 6.70
N THR A 188 -19.35 10.65 6.51
CA THR A 188 -18.84 11.09 5.19
C THR A 188 -17.32 10.95 5.13
N PRO A 189 -16.69 10.88 3.94
CA PRO A 189 -15.23 10.78 3.83
C PRO A 189 -14.49 11.92 4.55
N LEU A 190 -15.12 13.09 4.70
CA LEU A 190 -14.57 14.24 5.42
C LEU A 190 -14.18 13.93 6.86
N MET A 191 -14.77 12.91 7.50
CA MET A 191 -14.40 12.50 8.86
C MET A 191 -12.96 12.00 8.97
N LEU A 192 -12.36 11.56 7.86
CA LEU A 192 -10.98 11.08 7.82
C LEU A 192 -9.95 12.20 7.78
N ARG A 193 -10.39 13.44 7.52
CA ARG A 193 -9.50 14.60 7.47
C ARG A 193 -8.93 14.88 8.87
N MET A 194 -7.61 14.93 8.94
CA MET A 194 -6.86 15.22 10.15
C MET A 194 -6.86 16.72 10.48
N GLY A 195 -7.10 17.01 11.76
CA GLY A 195 -6.83 18.31 12.37
C GLY A 195 -5.34 18.50 12.65
N VAL A 196 -4.95 19.70 13.10
CA VAL A 196 -3.55 20.03 13.40
C VAL A 196 -2.94 19.13 14.47
N ILE A 197 -3.69 18.84 15.54
CA ILE A 197 -3.24 17.96 16.63
C ILE A 197 -2.95 16.54 16.12
N GLU A 198 -3.81 16.01 15.25
CA GLU A 198 -3.62 14.67 14.69
C GLU A 198 -2.37 14.64 13.79
N TRP A 199 -2.16 15.68 12.96
CA TRP A 199 -0.95 15.85 12.17
C TRP A 199 0.32 15.93 13.03
N SER A 200 0.30 16.72 14.12
CA SER A 200 1.42 16.80 15.05
C SER A 200 1.73 15.46 15.70
N LEU A 201 0.70 14.69 16.07
CA LEU A 201 0.87 13.35 16.62
C LEU A 201 1.52 12.39 15.61
N MET A 202 1.05 12.40 14.35
CA MET A 202 1.66 11.57 13.30
C MET A 202 3.10 11.98 13.04
N GLY A 203 3.38 13.29 13.03
CA GLY A 203 4.73 13.83 12.91
C GLY A 203 5.65 13.35 14.03
N VAL A 204 5.19 13.36 15.28
CA VAL A 204 5.96 12.87 16.44
C VAL A 204 6.24 11.37 16.32
N ILE A 205 5.24 10.56 15.94
CA ILE A 205 5.42 9.11 15.76
C ILE A 205 6.46 8.83 14.66
N LEU A 206 6.29 9.42 13.48
CA LEU A 206 7.20 9.19 12.35
C LEU A 206 8.60 9.73 12.62
N THR A 207 8.73 10.86 13.32
CA THR A 207 10.03 11.40 13.74
C THR A 207 10.70 10.47 14.76
N GLY A 208 9.96 9.94 15.72
CA GLY A 208 10.48 8.97 16.69
C GLY A 208 11.01 7.71 16.00
N ILE A 209 10.25 7.17 15.03
CA ILE A 209 10.70 6.04 14.20
C ILE A 209 11.97 6.40 13.44
N PHE A 210 11.99 7.56 12.77
CA PHE A 210 13.18 8.03 12.05
C PHE A 210 14.42 8.12 12.95
N LEU A 211 14.29 8.69 14.15
CA LEU A 211 15.38 8.82 15.10
C LEU A 211 15.89 7.46 15.59
N ILE A 212 15.00 6.51 15.86
CA ILE A 212 15.38 5.13 16.23
C ILE A 212 16.22 4.50 15.12
N GLN A 213 15.79 4.62 13.86
CA GLN A 213 16.54 4.10 12.71
C GLN A 213 17.88 4.84 12.49
N ALA A 214 17.90 6.15 12.74
CA ALA A 214 19.10 6.98 12.55
C ALA A 214 20.20 6.68 13.58
N VAL A 215 19.82 6.35 14.82
CA VAL A 215 20.77 5.89 15.84
C VAL A 215 21.43 4.56 15.45
N GLY A 216 20.78 3.75 14.60
CA GLY A 216 21.35 2.53 14.03
C GLY A 216 22.36 2.73 12.91
N ASP A 217 22.73 3.98 12.57
CA ASP A 217 23.67 4.34 11.50
C ASP A 217 23.27 3.78 10.12
N ILE A 218 21.96 3.64 9.89
CA ILE A 218 21.41 3.04 8.66
C ILE A 218 21.39 4.04 7.50
N TYR A 219 21.31 5.34 7.79
CA TYR A 219 21.14 6.37 6.76
C TYR A 219 22.46 7.00 6.33
N ALA A 220 22.70 7.01 5.02
CA ALA A 220 23.53 8.02 4.39
C ALA A 220 22.68 9.25 4.00
N GLY A 221 23.29 10.44 4.04
CA GLY A 221 22.54 11.71 3.96
C GLY A 221 21.92 12.00 2.59
N SER A 222 22.44 11.40 1.51
CA SER A 222 22.00 11.72 0.14
C SER A 222 20.66 11.07 -0.23
N GLU A 223 20.39 9.90 0.32
CA GLU A 223 19.26 9.03 0.04
C GLU A 223 17.99 9.57 0.66
N ILE A 224 18.10 10.13 1.88
CA ILE A 224 17.03 10.88 2.54
C ILE A 224 16.62 12.06 1.64
N GLY A 225 17.58 12.82 1.13
CA GLY A 225 17.33 13.99 0.27
C GLY A 225 16.53 13.61 -0.99
N VAL A 226 16.94 12.56 -1.68
CA VAL A 226 16.22 12.08 -2.89
C VAL A 226 14.79 11.65 -2.56
N SER A 227 14.59 10.87 -1.49
CA SER A 227 13.24 10.44 -1.09
C SER A 227 12.34 11.60 -0.71
N LEU A 228 12.86 12.60 0.02
CA LEU A 228 12.10 13.80 0.37
C LEU A 228 11.72 14.62 -0.87
N ILE A 229 12.63 14.75 -1.85
CA ILE A 229 12.32 15.40 -3.12
C ILE A 229 11.21 14.66 -3.87
N LEU A 230 11.27 13.33 -3.94
CA LEU A 230 10.23 12.53 -4.60
C LEU A 230 8.89 12.62 -3.88
N ILE A 231 8.87 12.56 -2.55
CA ILE A 231 7.66 12.78 -1.74
C ILE A 231 7.07 14.17 -2.05
N PHE A 232 7.91 15.20 -2.07
CA PHE A 232 7.49 16.56 -2.37
C PHE A 232 6.93 16.69 -3.80
N LEU A 233 7.56 16.08 -4.80
CA LEU A 233 7.07 16.07 -6.17
C LEU A 233 5.71 15.35 -6.30
N CYS A 234 5.55 14.20 -5.66
CA CYS A 234 4.26 13.50 -5.63
C CYS A 234 3.18 14.34 -4.92
N TRP A 235 3.53 15.00 -3.82
CA TRP A 235 2.64 15.90 -3.10
C TRP A 235 2.24 17.12 -3.95
N LEU A 236 3.20 17.72 -4.67
CA LEU A 236 2.94 18.82 -5.60
C LEU A 236 2.02 18.38 -6.75
N GLY A 237 2.20 17.15 -7.24
CA GLY A 237 1.30 16.51 -8.20
C GLY A 237 -0.13 16.42 -7.67
N LEU A 238 -0.33 15.93 -6.45
CA LEU A 238 -1.65 15.90 -5.79
C LEU A 238 -2.24 17.31 -5.63
N TRP A 239 -1.42 18.27 -5.19
CA TRP A 239 -1.85 19.65 -4.98
C TRP A 239 -2.29 20.32 -6.28
N SER A 240 -1.53 20.17 -7.37
CA SER A 240 -1.83 20.79 -8.67
C SER A 240 -3.05 20.22 -9.40
N GLN A 241 -3.42 18.98 -9.07
CA GLN A 241 -4.55 18.28 -9.69
C GLN A 241 -5.80 18.30 -8.81
N ARG A 242 -5.72 18.89 -7.61
CA ARG A 242 -6.85 18.99 -6.69
C ARG A 242 -8.06 19.66 -7.38
N PRO A 243 -9.21 18.98 -7.48
CA PRO A 243 -10.40 19.57 -8.07
C PRO A 243 -11.14 20.46 -7.05
N ASP A 244 -11.62 21.62 -7.48
CA ASP A 244 -12.44 22.53 -6.66
C ASP A 244 -13.81 21.92 -6.33
N LYS A 245 -14.37 21.12 -7.25
CA LYS A 245 -15.69 20.46 -7.17
C LYS A 245 -15.60 19.06 -7.79
N GLY A 246 -16.53 18.17 -7.42
CA GLY A 246 -16.62 16.82 -7.99
C GLY A 246 -16.60 15.69 -6.95
N LYS A 247 -16.86 14.47 -7.41
CA LYS A 247 -16.87 13.30 -6.54
C LYS A 247 -15.44 12.77 -6.33
N MET A 248 -15.12 12.39 -5.10
CA MET A 248 -13.91 11.66 -4.73
C MET A 248 -14.11 10.17 -4.99
N LEU A 249 -13.02 9.39 -5.12
CA LEU A 249 -13.13 7.93 -5.17
C LEU A 249 -13.86 7.39 -3.95
N MET A 250 -13.56 7.95 -2.77
CA MET A 250 -14.17 7.52 -1.52
C MET A 250 -15.68 7.81 -1.43
N ASP A 251 -16.21 8.79 -2.16
CA ASP A 251 -17.64 9.12 -2.12
C ASP A 251 -18.52 7.94 -2.56
N ALA A 252 -18.02 7.09 -3.49
CA ALA A 252 -18.73 5.89 -3.93
C ALA A 252 -18.69 4.74 -2.91
N HIS A 253 -17.83 4.85 -1.90
CA HIS A 253 -17.58 3.84 -0.88
C HIS A 253 -18.09 4.28 0.49
N PHE A 254 -18.68 5.48 0.56
CA PHE A 254 -19.30 6.00 1.76
C PHE A 254 -20.83 6.08 1.58
N PRO A 255 -21.60 5.49 2.50
CA PRO A 255 -21.10 4.74 3.65
C PRO A 255 -20.52 3.37 3.30
N PRO A 256 -19.48 2.90 4.02
CA PRO A 256 -18.95 1.57 3.80
C PRO A 256 -19.98 0.47 4.00
N ILE A 257 -20.12 -0.39 3.00
CA ILE A 257 -20.94 -1.60 3.03
C ILE A 257 -20.00 -2.79 2.87
N ILE A 258 -19.84 -3.58 3.93
CA ILE A 258 -18.97 -4.76 3.90
C ILE A 258 -19.55 -5.80 2.92
N PRO A 259 -18.71 -6.46 2.10
CA PRO A 259 -19.13 -7.63 1.35
C PRO A 259 -19.77 -8.70 2.26
N PRO A 260 -20.69 -9.53 1.76
CA PRO A 260 -21.22 -10.65 2.53
C PRO A 260 -20.08 -11.54 3.04
N ILE A 261 -20.20 -12.07 4.27
CA ILE A 261 -19.16 -12.91 4.89
C ILE A 261 -18.78 -14.11 4.00
N ALA A 262 -19.77 -14.73 3.33
CA ALA A 262 -19.52 -15.81 2.38
C ALA A 262 -18.58 -15.41 1.23
N TRP A 263 -18.65 -14.16 0.76
CA TRP A 263 -17.72 -13.63 -0.25
C TRP A 263 -16.32 -13.43 0.30
N LEU A 264 -16.19 -12.94 1.54
CA LEU A 264 -14.89 -12.79 2.19
C LEU A 264 -14.22 -14.16 2.42
N ILE A 265 -14.98 -15.14 2.90
CA ILE A 265 -14.50 -16.52 3.08
C ILE A 265 -14.12 -17.13 1.72
N GLY A 266 -14.95 -16.94 0.69
CA GLY A 266 -14.66 -17.44 -0.66
C GLY A 266 -13.38 -16.84 -1.23
N ALA A 267 -13.20 -15.51 -1.13
CA ALA A 267 -11.99 -14.83 -1.58
C ALA A 267 -10.75 -15.28 -0.79
N LEU A 268 -10.86 -15.45 0.53
CA LEU A 268 -9.80 -15.98 1.37
C LEU A 268 -9.42 -17.41 0.96
N GLY A 269 -10.41 -18.28 0.75
CA GLY A 269 -10.18 -19.64 0.27
C GLY A 269 -9.46 -19.66 -1.08
N VAL A 270 -9.86 -18.81 -2.01
CA VAL A 270 -9.22 -18.65 -3.32
C VAL A 270 -7.79 -18.13 -3.21
N PHE A 271 -7.54 -17.14 -2.34
CA PHE A 271 -6.20 -16.63 -2.05
C PHE A 271 -5.29 -17.71 -1.48
N ILE A 272 -5.76 -18.46 -0.47
CA ILE A 272 -5.01 -19.57 0.13
C ILE A 272 -4.74 -20.67 -0.91
N SER A 273 -5.74 -21.01 -1.72
CA SER A 273 -5.60 -22.02 -2.77
C SER A 273 -4.57 -21.60 -3.81
N GLY A 274 -4.63 -20.35 -4.28
CA GLY A 274 -3.60 -19.76 -5.15
C GLY A 274 -2.22 -19.84 -4.51
N THR A 275 -2.10 -19.48 -3.24
CA THR A 275 -0.84 -19.54 -2.47
C THR A 275 -0.26 -20.94 -2.42
N ILE A 276 -1.07 -21.95 -2.09
CA ILE A 276 -0.63 -23.35 -2.03
C ILE A 276 -0.19 -23.83 -3.41
N LEU A 277 -0.94 -23.49 -4.46
CA LEU A 277 -0.60 -23.84 -5.84
C LEU A 277 0.73 -23.20 -6.27
N GLY A 278 0.88 -21.89 -6.08
CA GLY A 278 2.11 -21.16 -6.41
C GLY A 278 3.30 -21.65 -5.61
N TYR A 279 3.12 -21.84 -4.30
CA TYR A 279 4.15 -22.39 -3.42
C TYR A 279 4.57 -23.80 -3.85
N GLY A 280 3.63 -24.65 -4.27
CA GLY A 280 3.91 -26.03 -4.68
C GLY A 280 4.74 -26.17 -5.96
N LEU A 281 4.79 -25.13 -6.80
CA LEU A 281 5.51 -25.20 -8.07
C LEU A 281 7.03 -25.24 -7.89
N PRO A 282 7.74 -26.12 -8.62
CA PRO A 282 9.20 -26.07 -8.69
C PRO A 282 9.65 -24.80 -9.41
N LEU A 283 10.83 -24.28 -9.05
CA LEU A 283 11.43 -23.17 -9.78
C LEU A 283 11.87 -23.66 -11.15
N ILE A 284 11.13 -23.29 -12.19
CA ILE A 284 11.48 -23.58 -13.58
C ILE A 284 12.31 -22.42 -14.12
N THR A 285 13.48 -22.72 -14.69
CA THR A 285 14.44 -21.74 -15.23
C THR A 285 14.71 -21.93 -16.72
N PRO A 286 13.68 -21.89 -17.60
CA PRO A 286 13.91 -21.99 -19.03
C PRO A 286 14.82 -20.84 -19.50
N SER A 287 15.95 -21.18 -20.11
CA SER A 287 16.92 -20.19 -20.63
C SER A 287 17.44 -19.21 -19.57
N GLY A 288 17.47 -19.60 -18.30
CA GLY A 288 17.92 -18.75 -17.18
C GLY A 288 16.87 -17.78 -16.62
N PHE A 289 15.67 -17.70 -17.21
CA PHE A 289 14.58 -16.86 -16.71
C PHE A 289 13.65 -17.65 -15.81
N SER A 290 13.65 -17.35 -14.51
CA SER A 290 12.73 -17.97 -13.56
C SER A 290 11.40 -17.21 -13.46
N GLN A 291 10.37 -17.87 -12.92
CA GLN A 291 9.10 -17.22 -12.53
C GLN A 291 9.34 -16.00 -11.62
N LEU A 292 10.37 -16.10 -10.80
CA LEU A 292 10.78 -15.07 -9.85
C LEU A 292 11.41 -13.86 -10.56
N TYR A 293 12.22 -14.10 -11.59
CA TYR A 293 12.75 -13.03 -12.44
C TYR A 293 11.62 -12.24 -13.12
N LEU A 294 10.53 -12.89 -13.54
CA LEU A 294 9.38 -12.19 -14.12
C LEU A 294 8.70 -11.25 -13.12
N LEU A 295 8.58 -11.67 -11.85
CA LEU A 295 8.07 -10.81 -10.77
C LEU A 295 8.97 -9.61 -10.53
N GLU A 296 10.29 -9.81 -10.48
CA GLU A 296 11.24 -8.71 -10.34
C GLU A 296 11.22 -7.75 -11.52
N LEU A 297 11.18 -8.29 -12.74
CA LEU A 297 11.08 -7.50 -13.96
C LEU A 297 9.78 -6.69 -13.97
N ALA A 298 8.67 -7.27 -13.49
CA ALA A 298 7.42 -6.54 -13.32
C ALA A 298 7.57 -5.39 -12.32
N PHE A 299 8.15 -5.62 -11.14
CA PHE A 299 8.40 -4.56 -10.16
C PHE A 299 9.34 -3.48 -10.68
N ALA A 300 10.41 -3.87 -11.37
CA ALA A 300 11.33 -2.92 -12.00
C ALA A 300 10.62 -2.09 -13.08
N GLY A 301 9.89 -2.75 -13.98
CA GLY A 301 9.12 -2.10 -15.05
C GLY A 301 8.09 -1.12 -14.49
N ILE A 302 7.36 -1.53 -13.44
CA ILE A 302 6.47 -0.65 -12.69
C ILE A 302 7.25 0.55 -12.14
N GLY A 303 8.35 0.33 -11.42
CA GLY A 303 9.15 1.40 -10.82
C GLY A 303 9.66 2.44 -11.82
N PHE A 304 10.13 1.99 -12.98
CA PHE A 304 10.60 2.88 -14.05
C PHE A 304 9.46 3.64 -14.74
N VAL A 305 8.30 3.01 -14.93
CA VAL A 305 7.19 3.60 -15.69
C VAL A 305 6.26 4.44 -14.81
N TRP A 306 6.17 4.18 -13.51
CA TRP A 306 5.15 4.73 -12.61
C TRP A 306 5.09 6.26 -12.63
N LEU A 307 6.16 6.93 -12.20
CA LEU A 307 6.18 8.38 -12.09
C LEU A 307 6.16 9.07 -13.47
N PRO A 308 6.90 8.61 -14.50
CA PRO A 308 6.80 9.18 -15.84
C PRO A 308 5.40 9.08 -16.45
N LEU A 309 4.72 7.93 -16.27
CA LEU A 309 3.36 7.73 -16.75
C LEU A 309 2.39 8.71 -16.07
N VAL A 310 2.44 8.79 -14.74
CA VAL A 310 1.58 9.70 -13.99
C VAL A 310 1.85 11.15 -14.37
N ALA A 311 3.12 11.56 -14.42
CA ALA A 311 3.51 12.91 -14.81
C ALA A 311 3.00 13.28 -16.22
N SER A 312 3.10 12.36 -17.18
CA SER A 312 2.62 12.55 -18.56
C SER A 312 1.10 12.80 -18.59
N VAL A 313 0.33 11.96 -17.88
CA VAL A 313 -1.13 12.12 -17.79
C VAL A 313 -1.51 13.44 -17.11
N LEU A 314 -0.80 13.81 -16.05
CA LEU A 314 -1.04 15.07 -15.34
C LEU A 314 -0.72 16.30 -16.20
N ALA A 315 0.34 16.23 -17.02
CA ALA A 315 0.71 17.28 -17.96
C ALA A 315 -0.36 17.46 -19.05
N VAL A 316 -0.85 16.37 -19.65
CA VAL A 316 -1.93 16.42 -20.65
C VAL A 316 -3.19 17.06 -20.04
N ARG A 317 -3.59 16.65 -18.83
CA ARG A 317 -4.74 17.24 -18.13
C ARG A 317 -4.55 18.70 -17.76
N ALA A 318 -3.33 19.11 -17.42
CA ALA A 318 -3.03 20.51 -17.16
C ALA A 318 -3.15 21.34 -18.45
N PHE A 319 -2.62 20.83 -19.56
CA PHE A 319 -2.76 21.45 -20.88
C PHE A 319 -4.22 21.57 -21.32
N GLU A 320 -5.02 20.51 -21.21
CA GLU A 320 -6.46 20.54 -21.51
C GLU A 320 -7.24 21.54 -20.64
N ARG A 321 -6.86 21.70 -19.37
CA ARG A 321 -7.47 22.69 -18.47
C ARG A 321 -7.12 24.11 -18.87
N GLN A 322 -5.91 24.35 -19.37
CA GLN A 322 -5.49 25.66 -19.86
C GLN A 322 -6.11 25.99 -21.22
N ALA A 323 -6.12 25.04 -22.17
CA ALA A 323 -6.74 25.21 -23.48
C ALA A 323 -8.23 25.57 -23.37
N ARG A 324 -8.98 24.89 -22.48
CA ARG A 324 -10.39 25.21 -22.19
C ARG A 324 -10.62 26.56 -21.53
N LYS A 325 -9.64 27.14 -20.85
CA LYS A 325 -9.75 28.48 -20.25
C LYS A 325 -9.48 29.60 -21.24
N LEU A 326 -8.78 29.29 -22.34
CA LEU A 326 -8.35 30.26 -23.34
C LEU A 326 -9.29 30.31 -24.56
N ASP A 327 -10.40 29.54 -24.57
CA ASP A 327 -11.35 29.44 -25.68
C ASP A 327 -10.69 29.16 -27.05
N VAL A 328 -9.56 28.44 -27.07
CA VAL A 328 -8.82 28.09 -28.31
C VAL A 328 -9.35 26.80 -28.96
N LEU A 329 -10.41 26.19 -28.42
CA LEU A 329 -11.08 24.98 -28.92
C LEU A 329 -12.59 25.05 -28.68
#